data_AF-A0A1F8DJP8-F1
#
_entry.id   AF-A0A1F8DJP8-F1
#
_cell.length_a   1.000
_cell.length_b   1.000
_cell.length_c   1.000
_cell.angle_alpha   90.00
_cell.angle_beta   90.00
_cell.angle_gamma   90.00
#
_symmetry.space_group_name_H-M   'P 1'
#
loop_
_entity.id
_entity.type
_entity.pdbx_description
1 polymer ?
#
loop_
_entity_poly.entity_id
_entity_poly.type
_entity_poly.pdbx_seq_one_letter_code
_entity_poly.pdbx_strand_id
1 'polypeptide(L)' 'MKSVVTFFSEVRSELSKVTWPKRNEVIRLTSVVFLVSVVVGLYVGGFDYLFTTVLTKILIK' A
#
# COMPACT_ATOMS: atom_id res chain seq x y z
N MET A 1 16.23 -33.42 18.48
CA MET A 1 15.33 -32.61 17.63
C MET A 1 14.75 -31.52 18.51
N LYS A 2 15.13 -30.25 18.30
CA LYS A 2 14.49 -29.14 19.03
C LYS A 2 13.00 -29.18 18.67
N SER A 3 12.12 -29.30 19.66
CA SER A 3 10.69 -29.39 19.39
C SER A 3 10.23 -28.10 18.72
N VAL A 4 9.35 -28.23 17.72
CA VAL A 4 8.78 -27.09 16.99
C VAL A 4 8.17 -26.06 17.94
N VAL A 5 7.66 -26.51 19.09
CA VAL A 5 7.13 -25.68 20.19
C VAL A 5 8.17 -24.72 20.75
N THR A 6 9.42 -25.15 20.95
CA THR A 6 10.49 -24.27 21.46
C THR A 6 10.89 -23.21 20.43
N PHE A 7 10.87 -23.56 19.14
CA PHE A 7 11.16 -22.60 18.06
C PHE A 7 10.13 -21.46 18.00
N PHE A 8 8.83 -21.77 18.11
CA PHE A 8 7.79 -20.73 18.16
C PHE A 8 7.90 -19.82 19.39
N SER A 9 8.34 -20.38 20.52
CA SER A 9 8.60 -19.61 21.75
C SER A 9 9.77 -18.63 21.58
N GLU A 10 10.88 -19.10 21.00
CA GLU A 10 12.05 -18.27 20.67
C GLU A 10 11.68 -17.14 19.68
N VAL A 11 10.92 -17.45 18.63
CA VAL A 11 10.45 -16.45 17.64
C VAL A 11 9.54 -15.39 18.29
N ARG A 12 8.62 -15.78 19.17
CA ARG A 12 7.77 -14.84 19.93
C ARG A 12 8.61 -13.89 20.79
N SER A 13 9.65 -14.43 21.44
CA SER A 13 10.58 -13.66 22.27
C SER A 13 11.35 -12.62 21.45
N GLU A 14 11.88 -13.00 20.28
CA GLU A 14 12.59 -12.07 19.38
C GLU A 14 11.65 -11.01 18.77
N LEU A 15 10.43 -11.38 18.39
CA LEU A 15 9.42 -10.43 17.89
C LEU A 15 9.00 -9.38 18.94
N SER A 16 9.17 -9.68 20.24
CA SER A 16 8.90 -8.71 21.31
C SER A 16 9.99 -7.64 21.45
N LYS A 17 11.21 -7.92 20.98
CA LYS A 17 12.32 -6.97 20.95
C LYS A 17 12.24 -6.01 19.75
N VAL A 18 11.37 -6.32 18.78
CA VAL A 18 11.12 -5.46 17.64
C VAL A 18 10.42 -4.19 18.13
N THR A 19 11.04 -3.06 17.85
CA THR A 19 10.49 -1.73 18.14
C THR A 19 9.40 -1.41 17.13
N TRP A 20 8.17 -1.80 17.47
CA TRP A 20 7.01 -1.47 16.65
C TRP A 20 6.72 0.04 16.68
N PRO A 21 6.40 0.64 15.53
CA PRO A 21 6.05 2.05 15.45
C PRO A 21 4.83 2.36 16.30
N LYS A 22 4.78 3.57 16.86
CA LYS A 22 3.64 4.03 17.66
C LYS A 22 2.39 4.07 16.77
N ARG A 23 1.22 3.71 17.33
CA ARG A 23 -0.06 3.68 16.58
C ARG A 23 -0.34 4.97 15.80
N ASN A 24 0.00 6.12 16.39
CA ASN A 24 -0.20 7.43 15.76
C ASN A 24 0.67 7.62 14.50
N GLU A 25 1.89 7.08 14.51
CA GLU A 25 2.81 7.17 13.38
C GLU A 25 2.34 6.28 12.23
N VAL A 26 1.87 5.07 12.55
CA VAL A 26 1.25 4.18 11.56
C VAL A 26 0.07 4.86 10.89
N ILE A 27 -0.86 5.43 11.65
CA ILE A 27 -2.04 6.13 11.09
C ILE A 27 -1.60 7.28 10.19
N ARG A 28 -0.65 8.12 10.64
CA ARG A 28 -0.16 9.24 9.85
C ARG A 28 0.46 8.78 8.53
N LEU A 29 1.32 7.78 8.56
CA LEU A 29 1.96 7.20 7.37
C LEU A 29 0.91 6.61 6.42
N THR A 30 -0.05 5.83 6.92
CA THR A 30 -1.11 5.25 6.09
C THR A 30 -2.02 6.32 5.48
N SER A 31 -2.34 7.40 6.20
CA SER A 31 -3.14 8.50 5.66
C SER A 31 -2.42 9.27 4.55
N VAL A 32 -1.08 9.43 4.63
CA VAL A 32 -0.30 10.02 3.54
C VAL A 32 -0.32 9.13 2.30
N VAL A 33 -0.11 7.82 2.47
CA VAL A 33 -0.18 6.87 1.34
C VAL A 33 -1.56 6.89 0.70
N PHE A 34 -2.63 6.88 1.51
CA PHE A 34 -3.99 6.94 1.02
C PHE A 34 -4.25 8.20 0.17
N LEU A 35 -3.79 9.36 0.64
CA LEU A 35 -3.90 10.62 -0.10
C LEU A 35 -3.18 10.53 -1.46
N VAL A 36 -1.94 10.05 -1.47
CA VAL A 36 -1.15 9.92 -2.69
C VAL A 36 -1.80 8.92 -3.66
N SER A 37 -2.28 7.79 -3.18
CA SER A 37 -2.98 6.80 -4.01
C SER A 37 -4.24 7.36 -4.66
N VAL A 38 -5.02 8.18 -3.95
CA VAL A 38 -6.19 8.86 -4.51
C VAL A 38 -5.79 9.85 -5.60
N VAL A 39 -4.77 10.67 -5.35
CA VAL A 39 -4.27 11.66 -6.33
C VAL A 39 -3.76 10.97 -7.60
N VAL A 40 -2.96 9.91 -7.45
CA VAL A 40 -2.45 9.12 -8.58
C VAL A 40 -3.59 8.44 -9.32
N GLY A 41 -4.57 7.87 -8.60
CA GLY A 41 -5.74 7.23 -9.21
C GLY A 41 -6.56 8.21 -10.05
N LEU A 42 -6.81 9.42 -9.53
CA LEU A 42 -7.50 10.47 -10.28
C LEU A 42 -6.69 10.95 -11.49
N TYR A 43 -5.36 11.06 -11.33
CA TYR A 43 -4.48 11.44 -12.43
C TYR A 43 -4.56 10.40 -13.55
N VAL A 44 -4.29 9.13 -13.26
CA VAL A 44 -4.32 8.04 -14.26
C VAL A 44 -5.71 7.92 -14.88
N GLY A 45 -6.77 7.86 -14.07
CA GLY A 45 -8.14 7.75 -14.59
C GLY A 45 -8.59 8.95 -15.43
N GLY A 46 -8.15 10.17 -15.07
CA GLY A 46 -8.40 11.35 -15.88
C GLY A 46 -7.69 11.30 -17.23
N PHE A 47 -6.45 10.82 -17.25
CA PHE A 47 -5.71 10.58 -18.48
C PHE A 47 -6.34 9.48 -19.34
N ASP A 48 -6.79 8.37 -18.76
CA ASP A 48 -7.47 7.30 -19.48
C ASP A 48 -8.74 7.81 -20.18
N TYR A 49 -9.55 8.63 -19.49
CA TYR A 49 -10.74 9.25 -20.08
C TYR A 49 -10.39 10.22 -21.22
N LEU A 50 -9.36 11.04 -21.03
CA LEU A 50 -8.90 11.98 -22.05
C LEU A 50 -8.38 11.26 -23.29
N PHE A 51 -7.51 10.26 -23.11
CA PHE A 51 -6.98 9.46 -24.20
C PHE A 51 -8.07 8.69 -24.93
N THR A 52 -9.01 8.08 -24.22
CA THR A 52 -10.13 7.36 -24.85
C THR A 52 -10.96 8.31 -25.71
N THR A 53 -11.32 9.47 -25.17
CA THR A 53 -12.13 10.47 -25.90
C THR A 53 -11.40 10.99 -27.14
N VAL A 54 -10.11 11.31 -27.02
CA VAL A 54 -9.29 11.81 -28.14
C VAL A 54 -9.09 10.72 -29.19
N LEU A 55 -8.72 9.51 -28.79
CA LEU A 55 -8.50 8.39 -29.71
C LEU A 55 -9.79 7.98 -30.41
N THR A 56 -10.91 7.86 -29.70
CA THR A 56 -12.21 7.56 -30.31
C THR A 56 -12.60 8.61 -31.34
N LYS A 57 -12.38 9.91 -31.05
CA LYS A 57 -12.72 10.99 -31.98
C LYS A 57 -11.81 11.04 -33.22
N ILE A 58 -10.58 10.53 -33.12
CA ILE A 58 -9.62 10.43 -34.23
C ILE A 58 -9.84 9.15 -35.04
N LEU A 59 -10.16 8.02 -34.41
CA LEU A 59 -10.32 6.71 -35.06
C LEU A 59 -11.70 6.50 -35.72
N ILE A 60 -12.75 7.17 -35.23
CA ILE A 60 -14.12 7.09 -35.79
C ILE A 60 -14.35 8.12 -36.91
N LYS A 61 -13.37 8.98 -37.18
CA LYS A 61 -13.37 9.88 -38.34
C LYS A 61 -12.63 9.22 -39.50
#